data_AF-A0A531JTD8-F1
#
_entry.id   AF-A0A531JTD8-F1
#
_cell.length_a   1.000
_cell.length_b   1.000
_cell.length_c   1.000
_cell.angle_alpha   90.00
_cell.angle_beta   90.00
_cell.angle_gamma   90.00
#
_symmetry.space_group_name_H-M   'P 1'
#
loop_
_entity.id
_entity.type
_entity.pdbx_description
1 polymer ?
#
loop_
_entity_poly.entity_id
_entity_poly.type
_entity_poly.pdbx_seq_one_letter_code
_entity_poly.pdbx_strand_id
1 'polypeptide(L)'
;MSDFHDAARNRLSSSELEAVLRQVGAERYHNRHPFHHRMTSGALSRTEMQAWALNRYCYQAVIPRKDAMILAHAQDPSFRAAWRKRIEDHDGEDGWSGGIARWLHLATSLGLDADDVK
;
A
#
# COMPACT_ATOMS: atom_id res chain seq x y z
N MET A 1 23.44 5.25 -4.41
CA MET A 1 22.13 4.70 -4.78
C MET A 1 22.26 4.13 -6.17
N SER A 2 21.76 2.92 -6.40
CA SER A 2 21.81 2.34 -7.75
C SER A 2 20.93 3.16 -8.71
N ASP A 3 21.43 3.40 -9.91
CA ASP A 3 20.67 4.01 -11.01
C ASP A 3 19.93 2.92 -11.78
N PHE A 4 18.70 2.62 -11.33
CA PHE A 4 17.86 1.59 -11.92
C PHE A 4 17.38 1.92 -13.33
N HIS A 5 17.47 3.20 -13.73
CA HIS A 5 17.07 3.63 -15.05
C HIS A 5 18.01 3.05 -16.12
N ASP A 6 19.32 3.06 -15.87
CA ASP A 6 20.31 2.48 -16.79
C ASP A 6 20.19 0.96 -16.88
N ALA A 7 19.92 0.28 -15.76
CA ALA A 7 19.69 -1.16 -15.73
C ALA A 7 18.48 -1.57 -16.60
N ALA A 8 17.43 -0.74 -16.63
CA ALA A 8 16.23 -0.99 -17.43
C ALA A 8 16.40 -0.71 -18.93
N ARG A 9 17.43 0.05 -19.35
CA ARG A 9 17.68 0.33 -20.77
C ARG A 9 18.27 -0.87 -21.52
N ASN A 10 18.97 -1.74 -20.82
CA ASN A 10 19.51 -2.96 -21.40
C ASN A 10 18.41 -4.02 -21.40
N ARG A 11 18.19 -4.72 -22.52
CA ARG A 11 17.15 -5.76 -22.60
C ARG A 11 17.45 -6.88 -21.59
N LEU A 12 16.74 -6.90 -20.49
CA LEU A 12 16.88 -7.89 -19.42
C LEU A 12 16.10 -9.17 -19.78
N SER A 13 16.67 -10.33 -19.43
CA SER A 13 15.89 -11.55 -19.28
C SER A 13 14.90 -11.42 -18.12
N SER A 14 13.90 -12.31 -18.05
CA SER A 14 12.90 -12.28 -16.98
C SER A 14 13.51 -12.38 -15.57
N SER A 15 14.54 -13.21 -15.39
CA SER A 15 15.23 -13.38 -14.11
C SER A 15 16.05 -12.13 -13.73
N GLU A 16 16.71 -11.50 -14.70
CA GLU A 16 17.44 -10.26 -14.47
C GLU A 16 16.49 -9.10 -14.14
N LEU A 17 15.35 -9.02 -14.82
CA LEU A 17 14.32 -8.02 -14.51
C LEU A 17 13.79 -8.21 -13.08
N GLU A 18 13.49 -9.43 -12.67
CA GLU A 18 13.06 -9.71 -11.30
C GLU A 18 14.13 -9.31 -10.28
N ALA A 19 15.40 -9.61 -10.55
CA ALA A 19 16.51 -9.22 -9.68
C ALA A 19 16.58 -7.70 -9.51
N VAL A 20 16.43 -6.94 -10.61
CA VAL A 20 16.38 -5.47 -10.57
C VAL A 20 15.20 -4.97 -9.73
N LEU A 21 13.99 -5.50 -9.94
CA LEU A 21 12.80 -5.10 -9.17
C LEU A 21 12.96 -5.37 -7.68
N ARG A 22 13.56 -6.51 -7.30
CA ARG A 22 13.86 -6.85 -5.90
C ARG A 22 14.91 -5.93 -5.31
N GLN A 23 15.93 -5.55 -6.08
CA GLN A 23 16.96 -4.61 -5.65
C GLN A 23 16.38 -3.22 -5.37
N VAL A 24 15.42 -2.74 -6.18
CA VAL A 24 14.68 -1.50 -5.89
C VAL A 24 14.01 -1.57 -4.52
N GLY A 25 13.32 -2.69 -4.23
CA GLY A 25 12.71 -2.92 -2.92
C GLY A 25 13.75 -2.90 -1.79
N ALA A 26 14.85 -3.61 -1.94
CA ALA A 26 15.92 -3.69 -0.95
C ALA A 26 16.55 -2.32 -0.63
N GLU A 27 16.63 -1.42 -1.61
CA GLU A 27 17.24 -0.09 -1.46
C GLU A 27 16.27 1.02 -1.09
N ARG A 28 15.03 0.97 -1.60
CA ARG A 28 14.11 2.12 -1.62
C ARG A 28 12.78 1.88 -0.94
N TYR A 29 12.49 0.66 -0.49
CA TYR A 29 11.22 0.39 0.17
C TYR A 29 11.13 1.15 1.50
N HIS A 30 9.92 1.59 1.84
CA HIS A 30 9.68 2.49 2.97
C HIS A 30 10.00 1.88 4.34
N ASN A 31 10.25 0.57 4.43
CA ASN A 31 10.71 -0.08 5.66
C ASN A 31 12.07 0.47 6.15
N ARG A 32 12.87 1.04 5.24
CA ARG A 32 14.14 1.71 5.52
C ARG A 32 13.98 3.15 6.03
N HIS A 33 12.78 3.71 5.94
CA HIS A 33 12.56 5.09 6.33
C HIS A 33 12.73 5.23 7.86
N PRO A 34 13.43 6.26 8.37
CA PRO A 34 13.66 6.42 9.81
C PRO A 34 12.37 6.38 10.64
N PHE A 35 11.28 6.94 10.12
CA PHE A 35 9.96 6.88 10.76
C PHE A 35 9.45 5.44 10.93
N HIS A 36 9.61 4.59 9.91
CA HIS A 36 9.18 3.19 9.98
C HIS A 36 10.03 2.42 10.99
N HIS A 37 11.35 2.65 11.03
CA HIS A 37 12.21 2.04 12.05
C HIS A 37 11.79 2.41 13.46
N ARG A 38 11.58 3.71 13.74
CA ARG A 38 11.07 4.19 15.03
C ARG A 38 9.72 3.57 15.40
N MET A 39 8.82 3.42 14.42
CA MET A 39 7.52 2.76 14.62
C MET A 39 7.70 1.30 15.05
N THR A 40 8.46 0.52 14.29
CA THR A 40 8.65 -0.92 14.56
C THR A 40 9.47 -1.20 15.82
N SER A 41 10.32 -0.26 16.24
CA SER A 41 11.09 -0.37 17.48
C SER A 41 10.30 0.10 18.72
N GLY A 42 9.06 0.58 18.56
CA GLY A 42 8.25 1.11 19.65
C GLY A 42 8.68 2.50 20.15
N ALA A 43 9.43 3.27 19.35
CA ALA A 43 9.99 4.58 19.73
C ALA A 43 9.15 5.79 19.27
N LEU A 44 7.95 5.56 18.74
CA LEU A 44 7.01 6.64 18.46
C LEU A 44 6.23 7.01 19.72
N SER A 45 6.00 8.31 19.88
CA SER A 45 4.98 8.80 20.79
C SER A 45 3.58 8.41 20.30
N ARG A 46 2.59 8.47 21.19
CA ARG A 46 1.19 8.23 20.84
C ARG A 46 0.71 9.16 19.72
N THR A 47 1.06 10.45 19.78
CA THR A 47 0.67 11.44 18.77
C THR A 47 1.29 11.15 17.40
N GLU A 48 2.55 10.72 17.35
CA GLU A 48 3.17 10.30 16.08
C GLU A 48 2.49 9.05 15.49
N MET A 49 2.11 8.09 16.33
CA MET A 49 1.38 6.90 15.89
C MET A 49 -0.03 7.24 15.38
N GLN A 50 -0.73 8.15 16.06
CA GLN A 50 -2.02 8.69 15.60
C GLN A 50 -1.88 9.38 14.24
N ALA A 51 -0.89 10.27 14.08
CA ALA A 51 -0.64 10.96 12.82
C ALA A 51 -0.34 9.97 11.69
N TRP A 52 0.47 8.94 11.96
CA TRP A 52 0.73 7.89 10.98
C TRP A 52 -0.53 7.11 10.61
N ALA A 53 -1.35 6.70 11.59
CA ALA A 53 -2.57 5.93 11.34
C ALA A 53 -3.58 6.74 10.51
N LEU A 54 -3.79 8.01 10.84
CA LEU A 54 -4.65 8.93 10.10
C LEU A 54 -4.21 9.06 8.63
N ASN A 55 -2.94 9.37 8.40
CA ASN A 55 -2.42 9.53 7.04
C ASN A 55 -2.39 8.19 6.27
N ARG A 56 -2.16 7.07 6.96
CA ARG A 56 -2.17 5.75 6.33
C ARG A 56 -3.57 5.32 5.96
N TYR A 57 -4.59 5.69 6.73
CA TYR A 57 -5.99 5.49 6.34
C TYR A 57 -6.28 6.12 4.97
N CYS A 58 -5.89 7.37 4.75
CA CYS A 58 -6.07 8.05 3.45
C CYS A 58 -5.45 7.26 2.30
N TYR A 59 -4.22 6.74 2.48
CA TYR A 59 -3.59 5.88 1.48
C TYR A 59 -4.40 4.61 1.21
N GLN A 60 -4.85 3.93 2.26
CA GLN A 60 -5.57 2.66 2.16
C GLN A 60 -6.95 2.81 1.53
N ALA A 61 -7.66 3.91 1.83
CA ALA A 61 -8.97 4.24 1.24
C ALA A 61 -8.88 4.53 -0.27
N VAL A 62 -7.71 4.95 -0.77
CA VAL A 62 -7.50 5.21 -2.22
C VAL A 62 -7.15 3.94 -3.00
N ILE A 63 -6.61 2.90 -2.37
CA ILE A 63 -6.20 1.66 -3.05
C ILE A 63 -7.31 1.04 -3.92
N PRO A 64 -8.55 0.79 -3.43
CA PRO A 64 -9.59 0.18 -4.27
C PRO A 64 -9.95 1.05 -5.47
N ARG A 65 -9.94 2.38 -5.33
CA ARG A 65 -10.16 3.33 -6.45
C ARG A 65 -9.06 3.23 -7.50
N LYS A 66 -7.81 3.14 -7.06
CA LYS A 66 -6.65 2.93 -7.94
C LYS A 66 -6.70 1.56 -8.61
N ASP A 67 -7.14 0.51 -7.92
CA ASP A 67 -7.32 -0.82 -8.51
C ASP A 67 -8.49 -0.88 -9.50
N ALA A 68 -9.58 -0.15 -9.25
CA ALA A 68 -10.69 0.00 -10.18
C ALA A 68 -10.25 0.66 -11.50
N MET A 69 -9.34 1.64 -11.43
CA MET A 69 -8.76 2.25 -12.64
C MET A 69 -7.97 1.22 -13.47
N ILE A 70 -7.19 0.36 -12.82
CA ILE A 70 -6.46 -0.72 -13.51
C ILE A 70 -7.44 -1.69 -14.19
N LEU A 71 -8.53 -2.06 -13.51
CA LEU A 71 -9.58 -2.90 -14.10
C LEU A 71 -10.25 -2.25 -15.30
N ALA A 72 -10.55 -0.95 -15.24
CA ALA A 72 -11.21 -0.22 -16.31
C ALA A 72 -10.38 -0.22 -17.61
N HIS A 73 -9.05 -0.25 -17.50
CA HIS A 73 -8.15 -0.33 -18.65
C HIS A 73 -7.85 -1.75 -19.12
N ALA A 74 -8.22 -2.78 -18.37
CA ALA A 74 -7.87 -4.17 -18.68
C ALA A 74 -8.83 -4.81 -19.70
N GLN A 75 -8.28 -5.26 -20.83
CA GLN A 75 -9.05 -5.90 -21.90
C GLN A 75 -9.29 -7.39 -21.65
N ASP A 76 -8.33 -8.09 -21.05
CA ASP A 76 -8.41 -9.53 -20.75
C ASP A 76 -9.39 -9.82 -19.58
N PRO A 77 -10.48 -10.59 -19.81
CA PRO A 77 -11.40 -11.00 -18.76
C PRO A 77 -10.75 -11.82 -17.64
N SER A 78 -9.75 -12.65 -17.95
CA SER A 78 -9.08 -13.49 -16.95
C SER A 78 -8.28 -12.63 -15.97
N PHE A 79 -7.56 -11.62 -16.48
CA PHE A 79 -6.90 -10.61 -15.67
C PHE A 79 -7.90 -9.84 -14.79
N ARG A 80 -9.02 -9.38 -15.35
CA ARG A 80 -10.04 -8.67 -14.55
C ARG A 80 -10.60 -9.53 -13.41
N ALA A 81 -10.86 -10.80 -13.68
CA ALA A 81 -11.35 -11.74 -12.67
C ALA A 81 -10.34 -11.98 -11.54
N ALA A 82 -9.03 -12.01 -11.84
CA ALA A 82 -7.99 -12.12 -10.84
C ALA A 82 -7.78 -10.80 -10.06
N TRP A 83 -7.83 -9.66 -10.76
CA TRP A 83 -7.49 -8.36 -10.16
C TRP A 83 -8.58 -7.80 -9.25
N ARG A 84 -9.87 -8.08 -9.55
CA ARG A 84 -11.00 -7.59 -8.72
C ARG A 84 -10.93 -8.01 -7.26
N LYS A 85 -10.28 -9.13 -6.95
CA LYS A 85 -10.09 -9.61 -5.58
C LYS A 85 -9.43 -8.56 -4.68
N ARG A 86 -8.55 -7.73 -5.23
CA ARG A 86 -7.89 -6.64 -4.49
C ARG A 86 -8.86 -5.58 -4.01
N ILE A 87 -9.90 -5.29 -4.78
CA ILE A 87 -10.96 -4.35 -4.40
C ILE A 87 -11.83 -5.00 -3.34
N GLU A 88 -12.27 -6.24 -3.57
CA GLU A 88 -13.04 -7.04 -2.59
C GLU A 88 -12.30 -7.16 -1.25
N ASP A 89 -10.98 -7.31 -1.25
CA ASP A 89 -10.16 -7.36 -0.04
C ASP A 89 -10.16 -6.03 0.74
N HIS A 90 -10.24 -4.89 0.06
CA HIS A 90 -10.21 -3.57 0.69
C HIS A 90 -11.61 -3.11 1.13
N ASP A 91 -12.59 -3.29 0.26
CA ASP A 91 -13.96 -2.81 0.45
C ASP A 91 -14.80 -3.83 1.23
N GLY A 92 -14.54 -5.13 1.09
CA GLY A 92 -15.40 -6.18 1.62
C GLY A 92 -16.63 -6.41 0.75
N GLU A 93 -17.55 -7.25 1.21
CA GLU A 93 -18.75 -7.63 0.43
C GLU A 93 -19.81 -6.53 0.39
N ASP A 94 -19.87 -5.70 1.44
CA ASP A 94 -20.84 -4.60 1.62
C ASP A 94 -20.24 -3.22 1.32
N GLY A 95 -18.99 -3.16 0.87
CA GLY A 95 -18.26 -1.93 0.59
C GLY A 95 -17.58 -1.29 1.81
N TRP A 96 -17.79 -1.82 3.02
CA TRP A 96 -17.24 -1.25 4.25
C TRP A 96 -16.64 -2.24 5.24
N SER A 97 -16.80 -3.55 5.03
CA SER A 97 -16.36 -4.62 5.95
C SER A 97 -14.93 -5.12 5.69
N GLY A 98 -14.29 -4.68 4.60
CA GLY A 98 -12.98 -5.17 4.19
C GLY A 98 -11.78 -4.57 4.94
N GLY A 99 -10.62 -4.56 4.28
CA GLY A 99 -9.37 -4.03 4.79
C GLY A 99 -9.45 -2.58 5.27
N ILE A 100 -10.28 -1.73 4.64
CA ILE A 100 -10.45 -0.32 5.05
C ILE A 100 -11.04 -0.20 6.45
N ALA A 101 -12.02 -1.04 6.82
CA ALA A 101 -12.56 -1.05 8.18
C ALA A 101 -11.49 -1.39 9.23
N ARG A 102 -10.52 -2.24 8.89
CA ARG A 102 -9.41 -2.57 9.80
C ARG A 102 -8.49 -1.37 10.03
N TRP A 103 -8.29 -0.53 9.01
CA TRP A 103 -7.51 0.71 9.13
C TRP A 103 -8.25 1.77 9.93
N LEU A 104 -9.56 1.91 9.73
CA LEU A 104 -10.40 2.75 10.59
C LEU A 104 -10.32 2.29 12.04
N HIS A 105 -10.48 0.98 12.29
CA HIS A 105 -10.40 0.41 13.62
C HIS A 105 -9.03 0.65 14.28
N LEU A 106 -7.93 0.58 13.53
CA LEU A 106 -6.60 0.91 14.03
C LEU A 106 -6.51 2.38 14.47
N ALA A 107 -7.00 3.31 13.65
CA ALA A 107 -7.00 4.73 13.95
C ALA A 107 -7.87 5.05 15.19
N THR A 108 -9.09 4.52 15.26
CA THR A 108 -10.00 4.75 16.39
C THR A 108 -9.50 4.12 17.68
N SER A 109 -8.82 2.97 17.60
CA SER A 109 -8.19 2.33 18.78
C SER A 109 -7.05 3.15 19.37
N LEU A 110 -6.46 4.06 18.60
CA LEU A 110 -5.49 5.04 19.10
C LEU A 110 -6.16 6.27 19.72
N GLY A 111 -7.49 6.36 19.70
CA GLY A 111 -8.31 7.43 20.26
C GLY A 111 -8.62 8.57 19.27
N LEU A 112 -8.52 8.32 17.97
CA LEU A 112 -9.00 9.26 16.94
C LEU A 112 -10.51 9.10 16.77
N ASP A 113 -11.19 10.22 16.51
CA ASP A 113 -12.61 10.19 16.13
C ASP A 113 -12.76 9.55 14.74
N ALA A 114 -13.84 8.79 14.53
CA ALA A 114 -14.07 8.09 13.28
C ALA A 114 -14.41 9.03 12.12
N ASP A 115 -15.06 10.16 12.40
CA ASP A 115 -15.47 11.14 11.40
C ASP A 115 -14.31 12.05 10.99
N ASP A 116 -13.32 12.24 11.87
CA ASP A 116 -12.06 12.94 11.53
C ASP A 116 -11.12 12.08 10.65
N VAL A 117 -11.30 10.76 10.67
CA VAL A 117 -10.47 9.82 9.90
C VAL A 117 -11.00 9.60 8.48
N LYS A 118 -12.32 9.53 8.31
CA LYS A 118 -13.02 9.23 7.05
C LYS A 118 -13.03 10.41 6.09
#